data_AF-A0A1C6J367-F1
#
_entry.id   AF-A0A1C6J367-F1
#
_cell.length_a   1.000
_cell.length_b   1.000
_cell.length_c   1.000
_cell.angle_alpha   90.00
_cell.angle_beta   90.00
_cell.angle_gamma   90.00
#
_symmetry.space_group_name_H-M   'P 1'
#
loop_
_entity.id
_entity.type
_entity.pdbx_description
1 polymer ?
#
loop_
_entity_poly.entity_id
_entity_poly.type
_entity_poly.pdbx_seq_one_letter_code
_entity_poly.pdbx_strand_id
1 'polypeptide(L)'
;MKDYDTANNTDDNIPLQEDEDTAEVMRIAEELKRIQEEEDEEEGRGWDGSEAELVEDDDAEEYEIPMAGIRVSYVLTEEEYFKCLKHSGIYKSQGTRGLIEAVVLGILAVIFFVVFFMTGGVSNIVFGCISLIFIAVLLVVPNLHMRSMAKSMADGKLIEAEIYPDSVEIGRDDGAWKIELDGTSRIQEFDNIIMIFADHNRSFAIPERAIDPDFLPEIKGILLAGTTPTYEED
;
A
#
# COMPACT_ATOMS: atom_id res chain seq x y z
N MET A 1 -12.09 -9.10 -81.49
CA MET A 1 -13.25 -8.45 -80.85
C MET A 1 -13.24 -8.90 -79.41
N LYS A 2 -13.05 -7.93 -78.50
CA LYS A 2 -13.01 -8.01 -77.03
C LYS A 2 -11.80 -8.72 -76.39
N ASP A 3 -11.23 -8.30 -75.27
CA ASP A 3 -11.07 -7.02 -74.55
C ASP A 3 -10.08 -7.33 -73.40
N TYR A 4 -9.43 -6.31 -72.87
CA TYR A 4 -8.37 -6.31 -71.85
C TYR A 4 -8.81 -6.88 -70.47
N ASP A 5 -7.85 -7.44 -69.71
CA ASP A 5 -7.76 -7.58 -68.23
C ASP A 5 -6.65 -8.63 -67.90
N THR A 6 -5.70 -8.52 -66.98
CA THR A 6 -5.51 -7.67 -65.79
C THR A 6 -4.00 -7.59 -65.44
N ALA A 7 -3.68 -6.50 -64.77
CA ALA A 7 -2.40 -6.01 -64.29
C ALA A 7 -1.61 -6.91 -63.32
N ASN A 8 -0.29 -6.68 -63.35
CA ASN A 8 0.62 -6.46 -62.22
C ASN A 8 0.48 -7.38 -60.98
N ASN A 9 1.41 -8.32 -60.83
CA ASN A 9 1.69 -8.97 -59.56
C ASN A 9 2.98 -8.38 -58.98
N THR A 10 2.84 -7.18 -58.41
CA THR A 10 3.74 -6.69 -57.37
C THR A 10 3.22 -7.28 -56.08
N ASP A 11 3.89 -8.30 -55.55
CA ASP A 11 3.72 -8.67 -54.15
C ASP A 11 5.04 -8.33 -53.47
N ASP A 12 5.06 -7.11 -52.94
CA ASP A 12 6.14 -6.56 -52.13
C ASP A 12 6.22 -7.40 -50.85
N ASN A 13 7.19 -8.30 -50.81
CA ASN A 13 7.58 -8.98 -49.60
C ASN A 13 8.36 -7.99 -48.72
N ILE A 14 7.64 -7.13 -48.00
CA ILE A 14 8.20 -6.25 -46.97
C ILE A 14 8.39 -7.12 -45.72
N PRO A 15 9.62 -7.39 -45.24
CA PRO A 15 9.79 -8.00 -43.95
C PRO A 15 9.39 -6.98 -42.88
N LEU A 16 8.41 -7.34 -42.05
CA LEU A 16 8.09 -6.62 -40.81
C LEU A 16 9.34 -6.64 -39.91
N GLN A 17 10.01 -5.49 -39.79
CA GLN A 17 10.92 -5.19 -38.69
C GLN A 17 10.04 -4.91 -37.46
N GLU A 18 9.88 -5.88 -36.56
CA GLU A 18 9.05 -5.79 -35.35
C GLU A 18 9.78 -6.44 -34.18
N ASP A 19 10.99 -5.94 -33.87
CA ASP A 19 11.80 -6.53 -32.81
C ASP A 19 12.74 -5.53 -32.10
N GLU A 20 13.26 -4.49 -32.77
CA GLU A 20 14.05 -3.45 -32.11
C GLU A 20 13.19 -2.32 -31.51
N ASP A 21 12.20 -1.82 -32.26
CA ASP A 21 11.38 -0.67 -31.84
C ASP A 21 10.53 -0.99 -30.59
N THR A 22 10.03 -2.22 -30.47
CA THR A 22 9.21 -2.64 -29.32
C THR A 22 10.01 -2.72 -28.03
N ALA A 23 11.29 -3.09 -28.10
CA ALA A 23 12.19 -3.17 -26.95
C ALA A 23 12.61 -1.76 -26.50
N GLU A 24 12.82 -0.85 -27.43
CA GLU A 24 13.12 0.55 -27.12
C GLU A 24 11.91 1.26 -26.49
N VAL A 25 10.70 1.02 -27.02
CA VAL A 25 9.44 1.51 -26.44
C VAL A 25 9.21 0.97 -25.02
N MET A 26 9.54 -0.30 -24.77
CA MET A 26 9.41 -0.90 -23.43
C MET A 26 10.39 -0.28 -22.41
N ARG A 27 11.64 0.00 -22.82
CA ARG A 27 12.62 0.70 -21.96
C ARG A 27 12.19 2.12 -21.65
N ILE A 28 11.71 2.86 -22.65
CA ILE A 28 11.23 4.23 -22.47
C ILE A 28 9.99 4.25 -21.55
N ALA A 29 9.09 3.28 -21.68
CA ALA A 29 7.93 3.16 -20.81
C ALA A 29 8.32 2.86 -19.35
N GLU A 30 9.34 2.02 -19.14
CA GLU A 30 9.87 1.70 -17.80
C GLU A 30 10.60 2.89 -17.17
N GLU A 31 11.36 3.65 -17.96
CA GLU A 31 12.05 4.86 -17.52
C GLU A 31 11.06 5.99 -17.17
N LEU A 32 10.01 6.18 -17.99
CA LEU A 32 8.93 7.11 -17.69
C LEU A 32 8.15 6.71 -16.43
N LYS A 33 7.92 5.41 -16.21
CA LYS A 33 7.25 4.91 -15.01
C LYS A 33 8.07 5.19 -13.75
N ARG A 34 9.40 5.00 -13.80
CA ARG A 34 10.32 5.35 -12.71
C ARG A 34 10.32 6.85 -12.40
N ILE A 35 10.41 7.69 -13.43
CA ILE A 35 10.37 9.15 -13.26
C ILE A 35 9.03 9.58 -12.66
N GLN A 36 7.94 8.98 -13.09
CA GLN A 36 6.61 9.28 -12.55
C GLN A 36 6.44 8.80 -11.11
N GLU A 37 6.99 7.64 -10.74
CA GLU A 37 7.06 7.18 -9.35
C GLU A 37 7.93 8.11 -8.48
N GLU A 38 9.07 8.59 -8.99
CA GLU A 38 9.93 9.57 -8.31
C GLU A 38 9.25 10.94 -8.15
N GLU A 39 8.52 11.42 -9.16
CA GLU A 39 7.72 12.66 -9.11
C GLU A 39 6.53 12.54 -8.16
N ASP A 40 5.81 11.41 -8.16
CA ASP A 40 4.71 11.13 -7.22
C ASP A 40 5.24 11.01 -5.77
N GLU A 41 6.45 10.46 -5.59
CA GLU A 41 7.15 10.46 -4.31
C GLU A 41 7.57 11.86 -3.86
N GLU A 42 8.08 12.70 -4.76
CA GLU A 42 8.44 14.09 -4.44
C GLU A 42 7.23 14.97 -4.15
N GLU A 43 6.13 14.85 -4.90
CA GLU A 43 4.88 15.57 -4.63
C GLU A 43 4.30 15.20 -3.26
N GLY A 44 4.46 13.94 -2.83
CA GLY A 44 4.10 13.48 -1.49
C GLY A 44 5.01 13.97 -0.35
N ARG A 45 6.21 14.49 -0.66
CA ARG A 45 7.18 15.05 0.31
C ARG A 45 6.99 16.53 0.60
N GLY A 46 6.01 17.19 -0.03
CA GLY A 46 5.67 18.58 0.27
C GLY A 46 5.22 18.75 1.73
N TRP A 47 6.04 19.42 2.55
CA TRP A 47 5.73 19.74 3.94
C TRP A 47 4.39 20.49 4.04
N ASP A 48 3.49 19.98 4.88
CA ASP A 48 2.11 20.50 5.01
C ASP A 48 1.99 21.71 5.96
N GLY A 49 3.10 22.15 6.56
CA GLY A 49 3.12 23.23 7.54
C GLY A 49 2.76 22.80 8.95
N SER A 50 2.75 21.50 9.25
CA SER A 50 2.65 21.00 10.62
C SER A 50 3.89 21.44 11.43
N GLU A 51 3.65 21.93 12.66
CA GLU A 51 4.68 22.46 13.55
C GLU A 51 5.35 21.35 14.35
N ALA A 52 6.68 21.29 14.31
CA ALA A 52 7.51 20.49 15.22
C ALA A 52 8.09 21.43 16.31
N GLU A 53 7.81 21.14 17.58
CA GLU A 53 8.31 21.91 18.72
C GLU A 53 9.21 21.01 19.57
N LEU A 54 10.40 21.51 19.94
CA LEU A 54 11.29 20.82 20.88
C LEU A 54 10.70 20.93 22.29
N VAL A 55 10.59 19.81 22.99
CA VAL A 55 9.95 19.74 24.31
C VAL A 55 10.97 19.20 25.30
N GLU A 56 11.08 19.87 26.46
CA GLU A 56 11.91 19.40 27.57
C GLU A 56 11.15 18.31 28.36
N ASP A 57 11.87 17.25 28.75
CA ASP A 57 11.33 16.13 29.52
C ASP A 57 11.19 16.54 31.00
N ASP A 58 9.96 16.76 31.46
CA ASP A 58 9.63 17.21 32.83
C ASP A 58 9.67 16.07 33.87
N ASP A 59 9.82 14.80 33.45
CA ASP A 59 9.77 13.61 34.32
C ASP A 59 11.13 12.91 34.54
N ALA A 60 12.24 13.46 34.02
CA ALA A 60 13.58 12.91 34.20
C ALA A 60 14.01 12.90 35.69
N GLU A 61 14.38 11.73 36.23
CA GLU A 61 15.05 11.65 37.54
C GLU A 61 16.37 12.47 37.51
N GLU A 62 16.80 13.06 38.64
CA GLU A 62 17.96 13.98 38.77
C GLU A 62 19.32 13.42 38.25
N TYR A 63 19.36 12.17 37.78
CA TYR A 63 20.52 11.49 37.20
C TYR A 63 20.39 11.13 35.71
N GLU A 64 19.26 11.41 35.07
CA GLU A 64 19.08 11.17 33.64
C GLU A 64 19.41 12.43 32.83
N ILE A 65 20.14 12.25 31.73
CA ILE A 65 20.47 13.33 30.80
C ILE A 65 19.16 13.61 30.04
N PRO A 66 18.58 14.82 30.09
CA PRO A 66 17.40 15.14 29.30
C PRO A 66 17.79 15.03 27.83
N MET A 67 17.41 13.92 27.21
CA MET A 67 17.64 13.69 25.79
C MET A 67 16.46 14.33 25.08
N ALA A 68 16.72 15.41 24.33
CA ALA A 68 15.68 16.11 23.59
C ALA A 68 14.94 15.13 22.67
N GLY A 69 13.67 14.89 22.97
CA GLY A 69 12.77 14.15 22.08
C GLY A 69 12.29 15.03 20.93
N ILE A 70 11.92 14.40 19.81
CA ILE A 70 11.34 15.09 18.65
C ILE A 70 9.82 14.90 18.70
N ARG A 71 9.06 15.97 18.90
CA ARG A 71 7.60 15.94 18.87
C ARG A 71 7.09 16.20 17.44
N VAL A 72 6.22 15.32 16.97
CA VAL A 72 5.48 15.47 15.70
C VAL A 72 3.98 15.47 15.97
N SER A 73 3.27 16.40 15.34
CA SER A 73 1.81 16.50 15.44
C SER A 73 1.21 16.54 14.04
N TYR A 74 0.29 15.62 13.74
CA TYR A 74 -0.26 15.49 12.39
C TYR A 74 -1.64 14.84 12.37
N VAL A 75 -2.30 14.95 11.23
CA VAL A 75 -3.53 14.22 10.91
C VAL A 75 -3.23 13.27 9.75
N LEU A 76 -3.69 12.03 9.85
CA LEU A 76 -3.64 11.08 8.74
C LEU A 76 -4.82 11.30 7.78
N THR A 77 -4.53 11.33 6.48
CA THR A 77 -5.52 11.39 5.41
C THR A 77 -6.19 10.04 5.18
N GLU A 78 -7.34 10.01 4.50
CA GLU A 78 -8.04 8.76 4.14
C GLU A 78 -7.13 7.82 3.32
N GLU A 79 -6.33 8.39 2.42
CA GLU A 79 -5.43 7.62 1.55
C GLU A 79 -4.28 6.98 2.33
N GLU A 80 -3.67 7.73 3.27
CA GLU A 80 -2.62 7.20 4.14
C GLU A 80 -3.16 6.14 5.09
N TYR A 81 -4.36 6.33 5.66
CA TYR A 81 -5.01 5.30 6.46
C TYR A 81 -5.25 4.02 5.65
N PHE A 82 -5.69 4.16 4.40
CA PHE A 82 -5.90 3.02 3.51
C PHE A 82 -4.58 2.28 3.20
N LYS A 83 -3.51 3.03 2.88
CA LYS A 83 -2.15 2.49 2.67
C LYS A 83 -1.64 1.76 3.92
N CYS A 84 -1.79 2.35 5.10
CA CYS A 84 -1.41 1.73 6.37
C CYS A 84 -2.19 0.44 6.65
N LEU A 85 -3.50 0.44 6.42
CA LEU A 85 -4.33 -0.76 6.61
C LEU A 85 -3.91 -1.91 5.69
N LYS A 86 -3.54 -1.61 4.45
CA LYS A 86 -3.05 -2.60 3.48
C LYS A 86 -1.77 -3.29 3.97
N HIS A 87 -0.82 -2.51 4.52
CA HIS A 87 0.46 -3.02 5.01
C HIS A 87 0.41 -3.55 6.46
N SER A 88 -0.65 -3.21 7.23
CA SER A 88 -0.84 -3.67 8.62
C SER A 88 -0.87 -5.19 8.83
N GLY A 89 -0.96 -5.98 7.77
CA GLY A 89 -1.02 -7.44 7.84
C GLY A 89 -2.35 -8.01 8.33
N ILE A 90 -3.27 -7.17 8.84
CA ILE A 90 -4.62 -7.57 9.29
C ILE A 90 -5.37 -8.31 8.17
N TYR A 91 -5.18 -7.88 6.92
CA TYR A 91 -5.80 -8.49 5.74
C TYR A 91 -4.97 -9.63 5.10
N LYS A 92 -3.70 -9.79 5.47
CA LYS A 92 -2.82 -10.84 4.90
C LYS A 92 -3.27 -12.25 5.30
N SER A 93 -3.86 -12.42 6.49
CA SER A 93 -4.40 -13.71 6.96
C SER A 93 -5.81 -14.03 6.44
N GLN A 94 -6.63 -13.02 6.13
CA GLN A 94 -7.97 -13.19 5.57
C GLN A 94 -7.94 -13.37 4.03
N GLY A 95 -6.97 -12.75 3.36
CA GLY A 95 -6.83 -12.79 1.89
C GLY A 95 -6.56 -14.20 1.35
N THR A 96 -5.74 -15.01 2.03
CA THR A 96 -5.43 -16.39 1.59
C THR A 96 -6.65 -17.31 1.66
N ARG A 97 -7.48 -17.18 2.70
CA ARG A 97 -8.73 -17.94 2.83
C ARG A 97 -9.75 -17.53 1.78
N GLY A 98 -9.94 -16.22 1.59
CA GLY A 98 -10.82 -15.68 0.55
C GLY A 98 -10.37 -16.07 -0.87
N LEU A 99 -9.06 -16.13 -1.13
CA LEU A 99 -8.51 -16.57 -2.41
C LEU A 99 -8.78 -18.05 -2.66
N ILE A 100 -8.58 -18.92 -1.67
CA ILE A 100 -8.89 -20.35 -1.80
C ILE A 100 -10.37 -20.55 -2.11
N GLU A 101 -11.25 -19.85 -1.38
CA GLU A 101 -12.70 -19.89 -1.63
C GLU A 101 -13.06 -19.39 -3.03
N ALA A 102 -12.46 -18.28 -3.48
CA ALA A 102 -12.66 -17.74 -4.83
C ALA A 102 -12.18 -18.71 -5.93
N VAL A 103 -11.06 -19.40 -5.72
CA VAL A 103 -10.54 -20.43 -6.66
C VAL A 103 -11.49 -21.62 -6.73
N VAL A 104 -11.96 -22.13 -5.58
CA VAL A 104 -12.92 -23.25 -5.53
C VAL A 104 -14.24 -22.87 -6.22
N LEU A 105 -14.76 -21.67 -5.95
CA LEU A 105 -15.94 -21.13 -6.62
C LEU A 105 -15.71 -20.94 -8.13
N GLY A 106 -14.51 -20.52 -8.55
CA GLY A 106 -14.14 -20.38 -9.95
C GLY A 106 -14.17 -21.71 -10.70
N ILE A 107 -13.61 -22.77 -10.11
CA ILE A 107 -13.68 -24.12 -10.68
C ILE A 107 -15.13 -24.58 -10.81
N LEU A 108 -15.95 -24.34 -9.78
CA LEU A 108 -17.37 -24.68 -9.78
C LEU A 108 -18.14 -23.92 -10.87
N ALA A 109 -17.85 -22.63 -11.06
CA ALA A 109 -18.42 -21.80 -12.12
C ALA A 109 -18.14 -22.40 -13.50
N VAL A 110 -16.87 -22.76 -13.76
CA VAL A 110 -16.44 -23.37 -15.03
C VAL A 110 -17.19 -24.68 -15.28
N ILE A 111 -17.34 -25.54 -14.26
CA ILE A 111 -18.10 -26.80 -14.39
C ILE A 111 -19.55 -26.51 -14.78
N PHE A 112 -20.22 -25.56 -14.14
CA PHE A 112 -21.60 -25.20 -14.49
C PHE A 112 -21.72 -24.68 -15.92
N PHE A 113 -20.76 -23.88 -16.40
CA PHE A 113 -20.73 -23.42 -17.79
C PHE A 113 -20.49 -24.58 -18.77
N VAL A 114 -19.56 -25.50 -18.50
CA VAL A 114 -19.31 -26.67 -19.36
C VAL A 114 -20.56 -27.56 -19.43
N VAL A 115 -21.19 -27.85 -18.30
CA VAL A 115 -22.43 -28.65 -18.25
C VAL A 115 -23.56 -27.95 -18.99
N PHE A 116 -23.66 -26.61 -18.89
CA PHE A 116 -24.60 -25.83 -19.69
C PHE A 116 -24.41 -26.06 -21.19
N PHE A 117 -23.17 -25.98 -21.70
CA PHE A 117 -22.89 -26.22 -23.13
C PHE A 117 -23.21 -27.66 -23.57
N MET A 118 -23.06 -28.65 -22.70
CA MET A 118 -23.34 -30.06 -23.03
C MET A 118 -24.83 -30.43 -22.95
N THR A 119 -25.56 -29.91 -21.96
CA THR A 119 -26.94 -30.36 -21.65
C THR A 119 -28.02 -29.31 -21.94
N GLY A 120 -27.66 -28.05 -22.20
CA GLY A 120 -28.61 -26.99 -22.58
C GLY A 120 -29.57 -26.53 -21.47
N GLY A 121 -29.29 -26.85 -20.20
CA GLY A 121 -30.17 -26.50 -19.07
C GLY A 121 -30.00 -25.05 -18.59
N VAL A 122 -31.08 -24.26 -18.63
CA VAL A 122 -31.10 -22.86 -18.14
C VAL A 122 -30.65 -22.75 -16.67
N SER A 123 -30.98 -23.74 -15.84
CA SER A 123 -30.58 -23.79 -14.44
C SER A 123 -29.06 -23.71 -14.25
N ASN A 124 -28.27 -24.29 -15.16
CA ASN A 124 -26.81 -24.30 -15.07
C ASN A 124 -26.21 -22.90 -15.33
N ILE A 125 -26.81 -22.10 -16.22
CA ILE A 125 -26.42 -20.69 -16.40
C ILE A 125 -26.69 -19.92 -15.11
N VAL A 126 -27.86 -20.09 -14.51
CA VAL A 126 -28.24 -19.38 -13.30
C VAL A 126 -27.24 -19.67 -12.18
N PHE A 127 -26.87 -20.94 -11.97
CA PHE A 127 -25.86 -21.31 -10.97
C PHE A 127 -24.45 -20.79 -11.31
N GLY A 128 -24.05 -20.80 -12.58
CA GLY A 128 -22.80 -20.18 -13.04
C GLY A 128 -22.76 -18.68 -12.76
N CYS A 129 -23.82 -17.95 -13.10
CA CYS A 129 -23.93 -16.52 -12.81
C CYS A 129 -23.90 -16.22 -11.31
N ILE A 130 -24.62 -17.01 -10.50
CA ILE A 130 -24.59 -16.86 -9.03
C ILE A 130 -23.16 -17.06 -8.50
N SER A 131 -22.44 -18.08 -8.97
CA SER A 131 -21.06 -18.31 -8.54
C SER A 131 -20.11 -17.15 -8.89
N LEU A 132 -20.27 -16.54 -10.08
CA LEU A 132 -19.51 -15.34 -10.45
C LEU A 132 -19.86 -14.14 -9.58
N ILE A 133 -21.14 -13.96 -9.23
CA ILE A 133 -21.57 -12.91 -8.30
C ILE A 133 -20.90 -13.11 -6.94
N PHE A 134 -20.84 -14.34 -6.41
CA PHE A 134 -20.14 -14.62 -5.16
C PHE A 134 -18.63 -14.32 -5.24
N ILE A 135 -17.97 -14.68 -6.34
CA ILE A 135 -16.55 -14.33 -6.55
C ILE A 135 -16.37 -12.80 -6.56
N ALA A 136 -17.22 -12.07 -7.27
CA ALA A 136 -17.18 -10.61 -7.28
C ALA A 136 -17.38 -10.03 -5.87
N VAL A 137 -18.33 -10.55 -5.10
CA VAL A 137 -18.56 -10.14 -3.70
C VAL A 137 -17.33 -10.40 -2.84
N LEU A 138 -16.69 -11.58 -2.94
CA LEU A 138 -15.49 -11.92 -2.17
C LEU A 138 -14.30 -11.01 -2.48
N LEU A 139 -14.17 -10.54 -3.73
CA LEU A 139 -13.10 -9.61 -4.11
C LEU A 139 -13.42 -8.16 -3.69
N VAL A 140 -14.68 -7.76 -3.77
CA VAL A 140 -15.13 -6.37 -3.59
C VAL A 140 -15.34 -6.02 -2.11
N VAL A 141 -15.88 -6.94 -1.30
CA VAL A 141 -16.18 -6.71 0.12
C VAL A 141 -14.95 -6.36 0.96
N PRO A 142 -13.81 -7.07 0.88
CA PRO A 142 -12.62 -6.73 1.66
C PRO A 142 -12.12 -5.31 1.36
N ASN A 143 -12.12 -4.93 0.08
CA ASN A 143 -11.66 -3.61 -0.34
C ASN A 143 -12.60 -2.48 0.10
N LEU A 144 -13.91 -2.70 -0.01
CA LEU A 144 -14.91 -1.76 0.49
C LEU A 144 -14.85 -1.61 2.01
N HIS A 145 -14.66 -2.71 2.74
CA HIS A 145 -14.54 -2.67 4.20
C HIS A 145 -13.32 -1.87 4.64
N MET A 146 -12.16 -2.08 4.00
CA MET A 146 -10.95 -1.29 4.24
C MET A 146 -11.17 0.19 3.98
N ARG A 147 -11.76 0.53 2.82
CA ARG A 147 -12.02 1.93 2.46
C ARG A 147 -12.99 2.60 3.42
N SER A 148 -14.03 1.88 3.83
CA SER A 148 -14.98 2.38 4.84
C SER A 148 -14.31 2.59 6.20
N MET A 149 -13.40 1.69 6.59
CA MET A 149 -12.66 1.79 7.85
C MET A 149 -11.70 2.98 7.82
N ALA A 150 -10.93 3.13 6.74
CA ALA A 150 -10.05 4.28 6.53
C ALA A 150 -10.83 5.60 6.62
N LYS A 151 -11.98 5.69 5.95
CA LYS A 151 -12.84 6.87 6.00
C LYS A 151 -13.40 7.17 7.40
N SER A 152 -13.71 6.13 8.18
CA SER A 152 -14.18 6.31 9.57
C SER A 152 -13.06 6.67 10.55
N MET A 153 -11.80 6.31 10.24
CA MET A 153 -10.64 6.59 11.07
C MET A 153 -9.99 7.94 10.73
N ALA A 154 -10.14 8.40 9.48
CA ALA A 154 -9.77 9.75 9.04
C ALA A 154 -10.77 10.81 9.54
N ASP A 155 -11.03 10.84 10.85
CA ASP A 155 -11.96 11.76 11.52
C ASP A 155 -11.33 13.13 11.82
N GLY A 156 -10.17 13.42 11.21
CA GLY A 156 -9.41 14.64 11.49
C GLY A 156 -8.76 14.68 12.88
N LYS A 157 -8.71 13.53 13.58
CA LYS A 157 -8.12 13.45 14.90
C LYS A 157 -6.61 13.73 14.82
N LEU A 158 -6.16 14.72 15.60
CA LEU A 158 -4.74 15.01 15.77
C LEU A 158 -4.06 13.85 16.48
N ILE A 159 -2.99 13.37 15.86
CA ILE A 159 -2.06 12.40 16.41
C ILE A 159 -0.83 13.18 16.84
N GLU A 160 -0.57 13.19 18.13
CA GLU A 160 0.67 13.72 18.72
C GLU A 160 1.56 12.53 19.05
N ALA A 161 2.82 12.58 18.62
CA ALA A 161 3.81 11.58 18.97
C ALA A 161 5.14 12.23 19.34
N GLU A 162 5.82 11.64 20.31
CA GLU A 162 7.11 12.06 20.82
C GLU A 162 8.12 10.93 20.61
N ILE A 163 9.20 11.24 19.90
CA ILE A 163 10.20 10.26 19.49
C ILE A 163 11.46 10.51 20.31
N TYR A 164 11.76 9.58 21.20
CA TYR A 164 12.98 9.53 22.00
C TYR A 164 13.93 8.46 21.44
N PRO A 165 15.23 8.52 21.77
CA PRO A 165 16.20 7.52 21.30
C PRO A 165 15.89 6.08 21.71
N ASP A 166 15.15 5.88 22.80
CA ASP A 166 14.82 4.59 23.42
C ASP A 166 13.34 4.21 23.29
N SER A 167 12.48 5.15 22.90
CA SER A 167 11.04 4.94 22.88
C SER A 167 10.26 5.94 22.03
N VAL A 168 9.08 5.53 21.57
CA VAL A 168 8.13 6.41 20.89
C VAL A 168 6.84 6.45 21.68
N GLU A 169 6.44 7.64 22.13
CA GLU A 169 5.20 7.85 22.89
C GLU A 169 4.13 8.46 21.98
N ILE A 170 2.92 7.91 22.02
CA ILE A 170 1.86 8.21 21.05
C ILE A 170 0.58 8.59 21.80
N GLY A 171 0.08 9.80 21.53
CA GLY A 171 -1.14 10.36 22.06
C GLY A 171 -0.98 11.10 23.39
N ARG A 172 -2.03 11.86 23.76
CA ARG A 172 -2.17 12.54 25.06
C ARG A 172 -3.28 11.87 25.88
N ASP A 173 -3.08 11.79 27.19
CA ASP A 173 -4.05 11.32 28.20
C ASP A 173 -4.40 9.80 28.15
N ASP A 174 -5.69 9.46 28.24
CA ASP A 174 -6.27 8.13 28.59
C ASP A 174 -6.09 7.02 27.52
N GLY A 175 -5.36 7.32 26.46
CA GLY A 175 -5.02 6.39 25.37
C GLY A 175 -3.57 6.47 24.93
N ALA A 176 -2.72 7.16 25.71
CA ALA A 176 -1.30 7.23 25.45
C ALA A 176 -0.68 5.84 25.56
N TRP A 177 0.17 5.51 24.61
CA TRP A 177 0.90 4.25 24.63
C TRP A 177 2.30 4.45 24.08
N LYS A 178 3.22 3.63 24.57
CA LYS A 178 4.64 3.71 24.26
C LYS A 178 5.07 2.47 23.47
N ILE A 179 5.94 2.70 22.50
CA ILE A 179 6.69 1.69 21.76
C ILE A 179 8.11 1.72 22.28
N GLU A 180 8.59 0.60 22.80
CA GLU A 180 10.00 0.46 23.17
C GLU A 180 10.85 0.21 21.91
N LEU A 181 11.96 0.95 21.81
CA LEU A 181 12.94 0.88 20.72
C LEU A 181 14.11 -0.03 21.11
N ASP A 182 13.79 -1.21 21.63
CA ASP A 182 14.75 -2.23 22.10
C ASP A 182 15.08 -3.30 21.04
N GLY A 183 14.60 -3.12 19.81
CA GLY A 183 14.71 -4.07 18.70
C GLY A 183 13.60 -5.12 18.62
N THR A 184 12.63 -5.13 19.53
CA THR A 184 11.46 -6.04 19.45
C THR A 184 10.44 -5.57 18.41
N SER A 185 10.29 -4.25 18.26
CA SER A 185 9.40 -3.63 17.30
C SER A 185 9.94 -3.75 15.88
N ARG A 186 9.04 -3.90 14.90
CA ARG A 186 9.41 -3.95 13.48
C ARG A 186 9.11 -2.63 12.79
N ILE A 187 9.92 -2.26 11.82
CA ILE A 187 9.69 -1.07 10.99
C ILE A 187 9.52 -1.46 9.53
N GLN A 188 8.65 -0.72 8.84
CA GLN A 188 8.46 -0.81 7.40
C GLN A 188 8.27 0.59 6.84
N GLU A 189 8.95 0.89 5.72
CA GLU A 189 8.81 2.14 4.97
C GLU A 189 8.16 1.83 3.63
N PHE A 190 7.09 2.54 3.29
CA PHE A 190 6.37 2.39 2.01
C PHE A 190 5.61 3.68 1.68
N ASP A 191 5.50 4.04 0.41
CA ASP A 191 4.69 5.18 -0.05
C ASP A 191 4.89 6.48 0.76
N ASN A 192 6.13 6.81 1.15
CA ASN A 192 6.48 7.93 2.05
C ASN A 192 5.81 7.87 3.45
N ILE A 193 5.56 6.67 3.96
CA ILE A 193 5.01 6.40 5.29
C ILE A 193 5.96 5.46 6.03
N ILE A 194 6.33 5.86 7.24
CA ILE A 194 7.10 5.05 8.18
C ILE A 194 6.11 4.36 9.13
N MET A 195 6.00 3.04 9.04
CA MET A 195 5.10 2.24 9.87
C MET A 195 5.90 1.39 10.87
N ILE A 196 5.56 1.53 12.15
CA ILE A 196 6.14 0.76 13.26
C ILE A 196 5.11 -0.23 13.77
N PHE A 197 5.48 -1.50 13.80
CA PHE A 197 4.67 -2.58 14.34
C PHE A 197 5.16 -2.91 15.75
N ALA A 198 4.33 -2.59 16.73
CA ALA A 198 4.57 -2.91 18.12
C ALA A 198 3.88 -4.23 18.50
N ASP A 199 4.14 -4.68 19.73
CA ASP A 199 3.48 -5.85 20.29
C ASP A 199 1.95 -5.67 20.44
N HIS A 200 1.25 -6.80 20.35
CA HIS A 200 -0.21 -6.91 20.49
C HIS A 200 -1.04 -6.32 19.35
N ASN A 201 -0.55 -6.45 18.11
CA ASN A 201 -1.30 -6.07 16.90
C ASN A 201 -1.58 -4.56 16.83
N ARG A 202 -0.75 -3.77 17.51
CA ARG A 202 -0.74 -2.31 17.44
C ARG A 202 0.31 -1.86 16.43
N SER A 203 -0.07 -0.88 15.62
CA SER A 203 0.83 -0.27 14.66
C SER A 203 0.71 1.24 14.73
N PHE A 204 1.83 1.92 14.58
CA PHE A 204 1.93 3.35 14.50
C PHE A 204 2.46 3.73 13.11
N ALA A 205 1.97 4.82 12.55
CA ALA A 205 2.34 5.24 11.20
C ALA A 205 2.57 6.75 11.16
N ILE A 206 3.75 7.14 10.66
CA ILE A 206 4.19 8.52 10.53
C ILE A 206 4.41 8.81 9.04
N PRO A 207 3.60 9.70 8.42
CA PRO A 207 3.88 10.18 7.08
C PRO A 207 5.14 11.03 7.07
N GLU A 208 5.98 10.89 6.04
CA GLU A 208 7.20 11.72 5.93
C GLU A 208 6.89 13.21 5.79
N ARG A 209 5.75 13.57 5.17
CA ARG A 209 5.28 14.97 5.08
C ARG A 209 5.01 15.65 6.42
N ALA A 210 4.80 14.85 7.49
CA ALA A 210 4.55 15.35 8.85
C ALA A 210 5.85 15.62 9.61
N ILE A 211 6.99 15.29 9.02
CA ILE A 211 8.31 15.43 9.62
C ILE A 211 9.03 16.58 8.92
N ASP A 212 9.65 17.47 9.69
CA ASP A 212 10.54 18.49 9.14
C ASP A 212 11.72 17.82 8.41
N PRO A 213 12.03 18.20 7.16
CA PRO A 213 13.18 17.67 6.40
C PRO A 213 14.50 17.71 7.18
N ASP A 214 14.69 18.67 8.08
CA ASP A 214 15.90 18.77 8.90
C ASP A 214 15.98 17.67 9.98
N PHE A 215 14.84 17.22 10.50
CA PHE A 215 14.73 16.16 11.51
C PHE A 215 14.51 14.76 10.93
N LEU A 216 14.10 14.65 9.66
CA LEU A 216 13.84 13.37 9.00
C LEU A 216 15.01 12.38 9.09
N PRO A 217 16.27 12.75 8.82
CA PRO A 217 17.41 11.82 8.94
C PRO A 217 17.63 11.34 10.37
N GLU A 218 17.39 12.21 11.35
CA GLU A 218 17.55 11.90 12.77
C GLU A 218 16.47 10.94 13.25
N ILE A 219 15.20 11.20 12.94
CA ILE A 219 14.08 10.30 13.26
C ILE A 219 14.29 8.94 12.59
N LYS A 220 14.61 8.89 11.30
CA LYS A 220 14.90 7.61 10.61
C LYS A 220 16.07 6.88 11.29
N GLY A 221 17.12 7.60 11.68
CA GLY A 221 18.26 7.04 12.39
C GLY A 221 17.88 6.40 13.73
N ILE A 222 17.09 7.11 14.55
CA ILE A 222 16.58 6.61 15.83
C ILE A 222 15.73 5.36 15.62
N LEU A 223 14.76 5.43 14.72
CA LEU A 223 13.82 4.34 14.48
C LEU A 223 14.52 3.11 13.91
N LEU A 224 15.44 3.26 12.95
CA LEU A 224 16.20 2.15 12.38
C LEU A 224 17.17 1.51 13.38
N ALA A 225 17.73 2.29 14.30
CA ALA A 225 18.60 1.76 15.35
C ALA A 225 17.82 0.93 16.39
N GLY A 226 16.58 1.35 16.67
CA GLY A 226 15.73 0.79 17.71
C GLY A 226 14.73 -0.28 17.28
N THR A 227 14.62 -0.54 15.97
CA THR A 227 13.64 -1.50 15.43
C THR A 227 14.29 -2.47 14.45
N THR A 228 13.56 -3.54 14.12
CA THR A 228 14.00 -4.51 13.11
C THR A 228 13.33 -4.23 11.76
N PRO A 229 14.11 -4.01 10.68
CA PRO A 229 13.54 -3.71 9.37
C PRO A 229 12.82 -4.92 8.78
N THR A 230 11.61 -4.68 8.27
CA THR A 230 10.86 -5.65 7.48
C THR A 230 10.91 -5.20 6.02
N TYR A 231 11.70 -5.91 5.21
CA TYR A 231 11.71 -5.72 3.76
C TYR A 231 10.50 -6.43 3.16
N GLU A 232 9.80 -5.77 2.23
CA GLU A 232 8.87 -6.51 1.36
C GLU A 232 9.69 -7.46 0.50
N GLU A 233 9.32 -8.74 0.50
CA GLU A 233 9.72 -9.63 -0.59
C GLU A 233 8.89 -9.20 -1.80
N ASP A 234 9.49 -8.40 -2.67
CA ASP A 234 8.94 -8.00 -3.97
C ASP A 234 8.44 -9.20 -4.81
#